data_AF-A0A292YQE7-F1
#
_entry.id   AF-A0A292YQE7-F1
#
_cell.length_a   1.000
_cell.length_b   1.000
_cell.length_c   1.000
_cell.angle_alpha   90.00
_cell.angle_beta   90.00
_cell.angle_gamma   90.00
#
_symmetry.space_group_name_H-M   'P 1'
#
loop_
_entity.id
_entity.type
_entity.pdbx_description
1 polymer ?
#
loop_
_entity_poly.entity_id
_entity_poly.type
_entity_poly.pdbx_seq_one_letter_code
_entity_poly.pdbx_strand_id
1 'polypeptide(L)'
;MYRVVNRRPIAPLPGWLATALAPTLPAPRPAAVHAVASGNLTGYVTSAINAECATVAAAKTGRRHYTLLRAARILGEFVGGGALPEDIARHALTAAAAVHVGVDGCTQAEVDRTITDGLEYGAQRPRQLQEGRR
;
A
#
# COMPACT_ATOMS: atom_id res chain seq x y z
N MET A 1 -31.76 21.69 -0.72
CA MET A 1 -31.69 22.11 -2.13
C MET A 1 -30.41 22.91 -2.33
N TYR A 2 -29.46 22.40 -3.10
CA TYR A 2 -28.20 23.12 -3.36
C TYR A 2 -28.36 24.00 -4.59
N ARG A 3 -28.06 25.30 -4.46
CA ARG A 3 -28.16 26.29 -5.54
C ARG A 3 -26.75 26.65 -5.98
N VAL A 4 -26.43 26.46 -7.26
CA VAL A 4 -25.14 26.86 -7.84
C VAL A 4 -25.14 28.38 -7.99
N VAL A 5 -24.31 29.05 -7.19
CA VAL A 5 -24.26 30.53 -7.09
C VAL A 5 -23.32 31.15 -8.12
N ASN A 6 -22.45 30.35 -8.76
CA ASN A 6 -21.47 30.86 -9.72
C ASN A 6 -21.20 29.84 -10.84
N ARG A 7 -21.66 30.14 -12.05
CA ARG A 7 -21.47 29.34 -13.28
C ARG A 7 -20.54 30.08 -14.24
N ARG A 8 -19.31 30.37 -13.81
CA ARG A 8 -18.28 30.92 -14.69
C ARG A 8 -17.49 29.78 -15.36
N PRO A 9 -16.96 30.00 -16.58
CA PRO A 9 -16.05 29.05 -17.21
C PRO A 9 -14.85 28.77 -16.28
N ILE A 10 -14.48 27.50 -16.18
CA ILE A 10 -13.37 27.04 -15.34
C ILE A 10 -12.09 27.68 -15.89
N ALA A 11 -11.39 28.44 -15.06
CA ALA A 11 -10.12 29.05 -15.44
C ALA A 11 -9.05 27.96 -15.65
N PRO A 12 -8.15 28.13 -16.63
CA PRO A 12 -7.04 27.19 -16.83
C PRO A 12 -6.16 27.14 -15.58
N LEU A 13 -5.73 25.93 -15.22
CA LEU A 13 -4.90 25.68 -14.04
C LEU A 13 -3.54 26.40 -14.18
N PRO A 14 -3.16 27.31 -13.27
CA PRO A 14 -1.85 27.95 -13.33
C PRO A 14 -0.73 26.93 -13.13
N GLY A 15 0.34 27.05 -13.92
CA GLY A 15 1.46 26.09 -13.87
C GLY A 15 2.09 25.95 -12.49
N TRP A 16 2.20 27.05 -11.74
CA TRP A 16 2.73 27.03 -10.37
C TRP A 16 1.86 26.21 -9.40
N LEU A 17 0.53 26.19 -9.61
CA LEU A 17 -0.40 25.43 -8.78
C LEU A 17 -0.37 23.95 -9.16
N ALA A 18 -0.17 23.63 -10.44
CA ALA A 18 0.06 22.26 -10.89
C ALA A 18 1.33 21.67 -10.25
N THR A 19 2.40 22.46 -10.13
CA THR A 19 3.64 22.04 -9.46
C THR A 19 3.46 21.89 -7.94
N ALA A 20 2.73 22.81 -7.30
CA ALA A 20 2.48 22.74 -5.86
C ALA A 20 1.55 21.57 -5.46
N LEU A 21 0.66 21.14 -6.38
CA LEU A 21 -0.21 19.99 -6.21
C LEU A 21 0.43 18.67 -6.69
N ALA A 22 1.64 18.73 -7.26
CA ALA A 22 2.32 17.53 -7.71
C ALA A 22 2.61 16.64 -6.48
N PRO A 23 2.14 15.38 -6.48
CA PRO A 23 2.43 14.47 -5.37
C PRO A 23 3.94 14.30 -5.27
N THR A 24 4.49 14.67 -4.12
CA THR A 24 5.91 14.43 -3.85
C THR A 24 6.08 12.93 -3.68
N LEU A 25 6.61 12.26 -4.71
CA LEU A 25 7.02 10.87 -4.61
C LEU A 25 8.09 10.78 -3.50
N PRO A 26 7.90 9.98 -2.45
CA PRO A 26 8.93 9.75 -1.46
C PRO A 26 10.18 9.20 -2.14
N ALA A 27 11.35 9.73 -1.82
CA ALA A 27 12.61 9.17 -2.29
C ALA A 27 12.73 7.70 -1.83
N PRO A 28 13.17 6.76 -2.69
CA PRO A 28 13.38 5.37 -2.28
C PRO A 28 14.40 5.31 -1.13
N ARG A 29 13.97 4.82 0.03
CA ARG A 29 14.90 4.53 1.13
C ARG A 29 15.71 3.29 0.72
N PRO A 30 17.04 3.29 0.85
CA PRO A 30 17.83 2.09 0.58
C PRO A 30 17.39 0.99 1.55
N ALA A 31 16.68 -0.01 1.03
CA ALA A 31 16.32 -1.20 1.77
C ALA A 31 17.61 -1.98 2.06
N ALA A 32 17.83 -2.36 3.32
CA ALA A 32 18.84 -3.35 3.65
C ALA A 32 18.44 -4.67 2.96
N VAL A 33 19.07 -4.97 1.83
CA VAL A 33 18.96 -6.26 1.14
C VAL A 33 19.60 -7.32 2.02
N HIS A 34 18.81 -7.92 2.90
CA HIS A 34 19.18 -9.15 3.57
C HIS A 34 18.85 -10.34 2.66
N ALA A 35 19.74 -11.34 2.73
CA ALA A 35 19.95 -12.43 1.78
C ALA A 35 18.70 -12.91 1.03
N VAL A 36 18.87 -13.06 -0.28
CA VAL A 36 17.95 -13.71 -1.20
C VAL A 36 17.52 -15.03 -0.61
N ALA A 37 16.27 -15.08 -0.18
CA ALA A 37 15.73 -16.25 0.46
C ALA A 37 15.73 -17.45 -0.48
N SER A 38 16.12 -18.63 0.03
CA SER A 38 16.06 -19.92 -0.67
C SER A 38 14.78 -20.07 -1.50
N GLY A 39 14.83 -20.67 -2.69
CA GLY A 39 13.74 -20.62 -3.69
C GLY A 39 12.32 -20.96 -3.18
N ASN A 40 12.22 -21.82 -2.16
CA ASN A 40 10.94 -22.13 -1.48
C ASN A 40 10.33 -20.93 -0.74
N LEU A 41 11.18 -20.09 -0.15
CA LEU A 41 10.73 -18.91 0.58
C LEU A 41 10.23 -17.81 -0.35
N THR A 42 10.84 -17.67 -1.54
CA THR A 42 10.36 -16.75 -2.59
C THR A 42 8.96 -17.13 -3.09
N GLY A 43 8.72 -18.43 -3.31
CA GLY A 43 7.39 -18.93 -3.69
C GLY A 43 6.33 -18.69 -2.60
N TYR A 44 6.69 -18.96 -1.34
CA TYR A 44 5.82 -18.67 -0.19
C TYR A 44 5.47 -17.18 -0.09
N VAL A 45 6.46 -16.28 -0.11
CA VAL A 45 6.24 -14.83 -0.05
C VAL A 45 5.35 -14.36 -1.21
N THR A 46 5.60 -14.84 -2.43
CA THR A 46 4.78 -14.50 -3.60
C THR A 46 3.33 -14.94 -3.42
N SER A 47 3.09 -16.17 -2.95
CA SER A 47 1.74 -16.66 -2.66
C SER A 47 1.03 -15.86 -1.58
N ALA A 48 1.75 -15.44 -0.53
CA ALA A 48 1.22 -14.62 0.55
C ALA A 48 0.81 -13.22 0.04
N ILE A 49 1.64 -12.58 -0.80
CA ILE A 49 1.31 -11.31 -1.44
C ILE A 49 0.04 -11.44 -2.26
N ASN A 50 -0.06 -12.46 -3.11
CA ASN A 50 -1.22 -12.67 -3.97
C ASN A 50 -2.50 -12.89 -3.15
N ALA A 51 -2.43 -13.68 -2.08
CA ALA A 51 -3.57 -13.96 -1.20
C ALA A 51 -4.05 -12.70 -0.47
N GLU A 52 -3.13 -11.90 0.08
CA GLU A 52 -3.49 -10.66 0.76
C GLU A 52 -4.04 -9.61 -0.23
N CYS A 53 -3.47 -9.48 -1.43
CA CYS A 53 -3.98 -8.60 -2.47
C CYS A 53 -5.40 -9.00 -2.92
N ALA A 54 -5.65 -10.29 -3.12
CA ALA A 54 -6.99 -10.78 -3.45
C ALA A 54 -8.00 -10.48 -2.33
N THR A 55 -7.59 -10.62 -1.08
CA THR A 55 -8.43 -10.30 0.09
C THR A 55 -8.75 -8.82 0.16
N VAL A 56 -7.77 -7.94 -0.10
CA VAL A 56 -7.97 -6.49 -0.18
C VAL A 56 -8.93 -6.15 -1.32
N ALA A 57 -8.71 -6.65 -2.53
CA ALA A 57 -9.57 -6.36 -3.68
C ALA A 57 -11.03 -6.81 -3.46
N ALA A 58 -11.24 -7.95 -2.79
CA ALA A 58 -12.56 -8.49 -2.48
C ALA A 58 -13.23 -7.86 -1.23
N ALA A 59 -12.56 -6.91 -0.55
CA ALA A 59 -13.08 -6.33 0.69
C ALA A 59 -14.38 -5.55 0.45
N LYS A 60 -15.42 -5.89 1.23
CA LYS A 60 -16.72 -5.20 1.18
C LYS A 60 -16.63 -3.81 1.82
N THR A 61 -17.52 -2.91 1.39
CA THR A 61 -17.75 -1.60 2.03
C THR A 61 -17.87 -1.74 3.55
N GLY A 62 -17.23 -0.83 4.29
CA GLY A 62 -17.14 -0.85 5.75
C GLY A 62 -16.02 -1.73 6.33
N ARG A 63 -15.47 -2.69 5.57
CA ARG A 63 -14.33 -3.52 6.00
C ARG A 63 -13.01 -3.23 5.29
N ARG A 64 -13.05 -2.47 4.19
CA ARG A 64 -11.89 -2.09 3.36
C ARG A 64 -10.69 -1.60 4.17
N HIS A 65 -10.88 -0.60 5.04
CA HIS A 65 -9.81 -0.04 5.86
C HIS A 65 -9.15 -1.10 6.77
N TYR A 66 -9.96 -1.88 7.49
CA TYR A 66 -9.45 -2.93 8.37
C TYR A 66 -8.72 -4.03 7.58
N THR A 67 -9.28 -4.47 6.46
CA THR A 67 -8.67 -5.48 5.61
C THR A 67 -7.34 -4.99 5.03
N LEU A 68 -7.29 -3.76 4.53
CA LEU A 68 -6.06 -3.14 4.01
C LEU A 68 -5.01 -2.99 5.11
N LEU A 69 -5.39 -2.50 6.28
CA LEU A 69 -4.47 -2.35 7.42
C LEU A 69 -3.90 -3.71 7.84
N ARG A 70 -4.73 -4.75 7.90
CA ARG A 70 -4.30 -6.11 8.23
C ARG A 70 -3.32 -6.65 7.18
N ALA A 71 -3.65 -6.52 5.90
CA ALA A 71 -2.79 -6.95 4.80
C ALA A 71 -1.44 -6.20 4.82
N ALA A 72 -1.46 -4.89 5.02
CA ALA A 72 -0.27 -4.05 5.14
C ALA A 72 0.62 -4.46 6.32
N ARG A 73 0.03 -4.80 7.47
CA ARG A 73 0.79 -5.34 8.61
C ARG A 73 1.47 -6.66 8.27
N ILE A 74 0.75 -7.59 7.66
CA ILE A 74 1.29 -8.91 7.28
C ILE A 74 2.46 -8.75 6.30
N LEU A 75 2.29 -7.92 5.27
CA LEU A 75 3.38 -7.66 4.32
C LEU A 75 4.54 -6.91 4.99
N GLY A 76 4.26 -6.00 5.93
CA GLY A 76 5.26 -5.31 6.74
C GLY A 76 6.12 -6.27 7.56
N GLU A 77 5.54 -7.36 8.09
CA GLU A 77 6.31 -8.38 8.81
C GLU A 77 7.36 -9.06 7.92
N PHE A 78 7.06 -9.26 6.63
CA PHE A 78 8.02 -9.77 5.64
C PHE A 78 9.07 -8.73 5.27
N VAL A 79 8.69 -7.45 5.19
CA VAL A 79 9.62 -6.33 4.96
C VAL A 79 10.61 -6.20 6.10
N GLY A 80 10.14 -6.21 7.36
CA GLY A 80 11.01 -6.18 8.54
C GLY A 80 11.92 -7.41 8.64
N GLY A 81 11.46 -8.56 8.14
CA GLY A 81 12.24 -9.79 8.04
C GLY A 81 13.23 -9.84 6.86
N GLY A 82 13.23 -8.83 5.97
CA GLY A 82 14.09 -8.78 4.78
C GLY A 82 13.65 -9.71 3.62
N ALA A 83 12.51 -10.37 3.73
CA ALA A 83 12.01 -11.32 2.73
C ALA A 83 11.23 -10.66 1.58
N LEU A 84 10.85 -9.38 1.72
CA LEU A 84 10.08 -8.61 0.75
C LEU A 84 10.56 -7.15 0.75
N PRO A 85 10.91 -6.56 -0.41
CA PRO A 85 11.15 -5.12 -0.48
C PRO A 85 9.89 -4.29 -0.18
N GLU A 86 10.03 -3.20 0.59
CA GLU A 86 8.90 -2.35 1.00
C GLU A 86 8.15 -1.72 -0.19
N ASP A 87 8.89 -1.32 -1.22
CA ASP A 87 8.35 -0.74 -2.45
C ASP A 87 7.45 -1.72 -3.19
N ILE A 88 7.85 -3.00 -3.27
CA ILE A 88 7.05 -4.07 -3.87
C ILE A 88 5.77 -4.31 -3.04
N ALA A 89 5.89 -4.37 -1.71
CA ALA A 89 4.74 -4.53 -0.82
C ALA A 89 3.74 -3.37 -0.98
N ARG A 90 4.24 -2.14 -0.98
CA ARG A 90 3.46 -0.92 -1.15
C ARG A 90 2.76 -0.90 -2.51
N HIS A 91 3.49 -1.16 -3.59
CA HIS A 91 2.93 -1.17 -4.94
C HIS A 91 1.81 -2.21 -5.09
N ALA A 92 2.02 -3.42 -4.57
CA ALA A 92 1.02 -4.50 -4.63
C ALA A 92 -0.26 -4.13 -3.86
N LEU A 93 -0.14 -3.58 -2.65
CA LEU A 93 -1.29 -3.15 -1.85
C LEU A 93 -2.03 -1.96 -2.46
N THR A 94 -1.31 -0.97 -2.98
CA THR A 94 -1.92 0.18 -3.67
C THR A 94 -2.69 -0.27 -4.91
N ALA A 95 -2.11 -1.17 -5.72
CA ALA A 95 -2.80 -1.72 -6.88
C ALA A 95 -4.07 -2.51 -6.49
N ALA A 96 -3.99 -3.33 -5.43
CA ALA A 96 -5.14 -4.08 -4.92
C ALA A 96 -6.24 -3.17 -4.33
N ALA A 97 -5.86 -2.07 -3.69
CA ALA A 97 -6.79 -1.12 -3.07
C ALA A 97 -7.40 -0.12 -4.08
N ALA A 98 -6.84 0.00 -5.28
CA ALA A 98 -7.29 0.95 -6.31
C ALA A 98 -8.78 0.81 -6.66
N VAL A 99 -9.34 -0.41 -6.58
CA VAL A 99 -10.76 -0.69 -6.85
C VAL A 99 -11.72 -0.04 -5.83
N HIS A 100 -11.20 0.38 -4.67
CA HIS A 100 -11.99 0.98 -3.60
C HIS A 100 -11.94 2.51 -3.60
N VAL A 101 -10.95 3.11 -4.28
CA VAL A 101 -10.74 4.56 -4.29
C VAL A 101 -11.88 5.24 -5.04
N GLY A 102 -12.47 6.26 -4.42
CA GLY A 102 -13.65 6.96 -4.93
C GLY A 102 -14.98 6.27 -4.60
N VAL A 103 -14.96 5.12 -3.93
CA VAL A 103 -16.16 4.37 -3.53
C VAL A 103 -16.43 4.57 -2.04
N ASP A 104 -17.66 4.99 -1.70
CA ASP A 104 -18.10 5.25 -0.32
C ASP A 104 -17.20 6.22 0.46
N GLY A 105 -16.64 7.22 -0.22
CA GLY A 105 -15.77 8.24 0.38
C GLY A 105 -14.33 7.80 0.63
N CYS A 106 -13.93 6.59 0.21
CA CYS A 106 -12.55 6.14 0.34
C CYS A 106 -11.62 6.96 -0.58
N THR A 107 -10.62 7.61 0.01
CA THR A 107 -9.66 8.44 -0.71
C THR A 107 -8.32 7.74 -0.88
N GLN A 108 -7.57 8.13 -1.94
CA GLN A 108 -6.21 7.64 -2.15
C GLN A 108 -5.30 7.97 -0.94
N ALA A 109 -5.45 9.16 -0.36
CA ALA A 109 -4.65 9.59 0.79
C ALA A 109 -4.91 8.73 2.05
N GLU A 110 -6.14 8.25 2.24
CA GLU A 110 -6.44 7.29 3.31
C GLU A 110 -5.80 5.93 3.03
N VAL A 111 -5.90 5.42 1.81
CA VAL A 111 -5.25 4.16 1.40
C VAL A 111 -3.74 4.23 1.63
N ASP A 112 -3.08 5.28 1.17
CA ASP A 112 -1.62 5.44 1.28
C ASP A 112 -1.17 5.54 2.75
N ARG A 113 -1.96 6.22 3.59
CA ARG A 113 -1.71 6.30 5.03
C ARG A 113 -1.87 4.95 5.70
N THR A 114 -2.97 4.23 5.43
CA THR A 114 -3.20 2.90 5.98
C THR A 114 -2.09 1.91 5.58
N ILE A 115 -1.62 1.97 4.33
CA ILE A 115 -0.49 1.14 3.87
C ILE A 115 0.78 1.50 4.62
N THR A 116 1.09 2.79 4.76
CA THR A 116 2.28 3.25 5.49
C THR A 116 2.25 2.80 6.95
N ASP A 117 1.16 3.07 7.67
CA ASP A 117 0.99 2.68 9.07
C ASP A 117 1.10 1.16 9.26
N GLY A 118 0.51 0.40 8.34
CA GLY A 118 0.54 -1.05 8.38
C GLY A 118 1.95 -1.62 8.13
N LEU A 119 2.63 -1.14 7.08
CA LEU A 119 3.98 -1.58 6.74
C LEU A 119 4.98 -1.23 7.85
N GLU A 120 4.94 0.00 8.38
CA GLU A 120 5.81 0.41 9.49
C GLU A 120 5.56 -0.43 10.75
N TYR A 121 4.30 -0.66 11.09
CA TYR A 121 3.95 -1.49 12.25
C TYR A 121 4.41 -2.94 12.08
N GLY A 122 4.20 -3.52 10.89
CA GLY A 122 4.63 -4.88 10.57
C GLY A 122 6.15 -5.01 10.59
N ALA A 123 6.87 -4.02 10.05
CA ALA A 123 8.32 -4.02 10.00
C ALA A 123 8.96 -4.00 11.40
N GLN A 124 8.31 -3.38 12.38
CA GLN A 124 8.72 -3.42 13.79
C GLN A 124 8.52 -4.78 14.46
N ARG A 125 7.79 -5.71 13.82
CA ARG A 125 7.49 -7.06 14.33
C ARG A 125 7.89 -8.11 13.29
N PRO A 126 9.19 -8.19 12.95
CA PRO A 126 9.64 -9.02 11.84
C PRO A 126 9.25 -10.48 12.06
N ARG A 127 8.60 -11.07 11.06
CA ARG A 127 8.33 -12.51 11.07
C ARG A 127 9.63 -13.22 10.71
N GLN A 128 10.26 -13.88 11.68
CA GLN A 128 11.41 -14.72 11.41
C GLN A 128 10.96 -15.95 10.60
N LEU A 129 11.06 -15.83 9.29
CA LEU A 129 10.97 -16.98 8.41
C LEU A 129 12.24 -17.80 8.65
N GLN A 130 12.13 -18.86 9.45
CA GLN A 130 13.26 -19.76 9.64
C GLN A 130 13.62 -20.35 8.28
N GLU A 131 14.80 -19.97 7.76
CA GLU A 131 15.43 -20.72 6.68
C GLU A 131 15.51 -22.16 7.16
N GLY A 132 14.74 -23.04 6.52
CA GLY A 132 14.76 -24.46 6.83
C GLY A 132 16.18 -24.97 6.65
N ARG A 133 16.89 -25.16 7.77
CA ARG A 133 18.09 -25.98 7.81
C ARG A 133 17.65 -27.42 7.61
N ARG A 134 17.78 -27.94 6.39
CA ARG A 134 18.06 -29.36 6.08
C ARG A 134 18.30 -29.54 4.59
#